data_AF-A0A507R2J2-F1
#
_entry.id   AF-A0A507R2J2-F1
#
_cell.length_a   1.000
_cell.length_b   1.000
_cell.length_c   1.000
_cell.angle_alpha   90.00
_cell.angle_beta   90.00
_cell.angle_gamma   90.00
#
_symmetry.space_group_name_H-M   'P 1'
#
loop_
_entity.id
_entity.type
_entity.pdbx_description
1 polymer ?
#
loop_
_entity_poly.entity_id
_entity_poly.type
_entity_poly.pdbx_seq_one_letter_code
_entity_poly.pdbx_strand_id
1 'polypeptide(L)'
;MATSYLRVLDLARVQCRIFSHNFNPERLRLGNKVLRQRLRGPILATWYPKKTVSFRDLQNTYEPLGLTTFDEAEDDREESIQIAKLRGKGRPKKKRTAAGKDPSCSTAFVLGV
;
A
#
# COMPACT_ATOMS: atom_id res chain seq x y z
N MET A 1 -57.76 -2.07 -4.25
CA MET A 1 -57.41 -1.56 -2.91
C MET A 1 -58.61 -0.79 -2.38
N ALA A 2 -59.09 -1.07 -1.16
CA ALA A 2 -60.27 -0.42 -0.58
C ALA A 2 -59.98 0.98 0.03
N THR A 3 -58.71 1.37 0.14
CA THR A 3 -58.26 2.64 0.76
C THR A 3 -57.84 3.67 -0.27
N SER A 4 -58.00 4.97 0.05
CA SER A 4 -57.63 6.07 -0.84
C SER A 4 -56.11 6.22 -0.99
N TYR A 5 -55.66 6.48 -2.22
CA TYR A 5 -54.24 6.62 -2.56
C TYR A 5 -53.54 7.73 -1.74
N LEU A 6 -54.19 8.90 -1.59
CA LEU A 6 -53.65 10.04 -0.84
C LEU A 6 -53.39 9.70 0.63
N ARG A 7 -54.30 8.95 1.27
CA ARG A 7 -54.16 8.56 2.68
C ARG A 7 -53.01 7.59 2.90
N VAL A 8 -52.77 6.69 1.94
CA VAL A 8 -51.60 5.80 1.95
C VAL A 8 -50.31 6.59 1.76
N LEU A 9 -50.31 7.61 0.90
CA LEU A 9 -49.17 8.50 0.67
C LEU A 9 -48.79 9.29 1.93
N ASP A 10 -49.79 9.81 2.65
CA ASP A 10 -49.56 10.55 3.90
C ASP A 10 -49.00 9.65 5.01
N LEU A 11 -49.49 8.41 5.13
CA LEU A 11 -48.91 7.42 6.04
C LEU A 11 -47.43 7.18 5.70
N ALA A 12 -47.13 6.90 4.43
CA ALA A 12 -45.76 6.67 3.98
C ALA A 12 -44.85 7.87 4.27
N ARG A 13 -45.35 9.10 4.11
CA ARG A 13 -44.63 10.33 4.46
C ARG A 13 -44.30 10.37 5.95
N VAL A 14 -45.28 10.11 6.83
CA VAL A 14 -45.10 10.10 8.29
C VAL A 14 -44.13 9.00 8.72
N GLN A 15 -44.27 7.79 8.17
CA GLN A 15 -43.36 6.68 8.44
C GLN A 15 -41.91 7.03 8.06
N CYS A 16 -41.69 7.58 6.87
CA CYS A 16 -40.38 8.03 6.44
C CYS A 16 -39.80 9.10 7.38
N ARG A 17 -40.64 10.01 7.90
CA ARG A 17 -40.23 11.03 8.88
C ARG A 17 -39.82 10.42 10.22
N ILE A 18 -40.56 9.43 10.72
CA ILE A 18 -40.24 8.74 11.99
C ILE A 18 -38.91 8.00 11.89
N PHE A 19 -38.69 7.26 10.79
CA PHE A 19 -37.48 6.43 10.62
C PHE A 19 -36.34 7.12 9.87
N SER A 20 -36.43 8.43 9.66
CA SER A 20 -35.42 9.21 8.91
C SER A 20 -35.09 8.59 7.54
N HIS A 21 -36.11 8.07 6.85
CA HIS A 21 -36.00 7.56 5.50
C HIS A 21 -36.36 8.64 4.46
N ASN A 22 -35.77 8.55 3.28
CA ASN A 22 -36.08 9.44 2.17
C ASN A 22 -37.42 9.07 1.52
N PHE A 23 -38.34 10.02 1.45
CA PHE A 23 -39.65 9.87 0.79
C PHE A 23 -39.56 10.30 -0.70
N ASN A 24 -39.83 9.38 -1.64
CA ASN A 24 -39.71 9.63 -3.10
C ASN A 24 -40.94 9.08 -3.86
N PRO A 25 -42.07 9.82 -3.90
CA PRO A 25 -43.30 9.38 -4.55
C PRO A 25 -43.19 9.36 -6.09
N GLU A 26 -42.39 10.25 -6.67
CA GLU A 26 -42.20 10.40 -8.13
C GLU A 26 -41.16 9.42 -8.72
N ARG A 27 -40.51 8.63 -7.86
CA ARG A 27 -39.52 7.60 -8.25
C ARG A 27 -38.33 8.18 -9.03
N LEU A 28 -37.90 9.38 -8.66
CA LEU A 28 -36.72 10.04 -9.25
C LEU A 28 -35.42 9.30 -8.92
N ARG A 29 -34.44 9.35 -9.84
CA ARG A 29 -33.13 8.69 -9.71
C ARG A 29 -32.15 9.55 -8.91
N LEU A 30 -32.31 9.56 -7.58
CA LEU A 30 -31.51 10.40 -6.67
C LEU A 30 -30.12 9.85 -6.31
N GLY A 31 -29.67 8.73 -6.88
CA GLY A 31 -28.36 8.14 -6.57
C GLY A 31 -28.22 7.49 -5.18
N ASN A 32 -29.27 7.45 -4.36
CA ASN A 32 -29.28 6.84 -3.01
C ASN A 32 -28.78 5.39 -2.97
N LYS A 33 -28.83 4.65 -4.08
CA LYS A 33 -28.26 3.30 -4.20
C LYS A 33 -26.75 3.30 -3.95
N VAL A 34 -26.02 4.30 -4.46
CA VAL A 34 -24.56 4.39 -4.33
C VAL A 34 -24.18 4.70 -2.88
N LEU A 35 -24.88 5.64 -2.24
CA LEU A 35 -24.59 6.01 -0.84
C LEU A 35 -24.92 4.92 0.17
N ARG A 36 -25.92 4.07 -0.11
CA ARG A 36 -26.30 2.93 0.75
C ARG A 36 -25.38 1.73 0.59
N GLN A 37 -24.53 1.69 -0.45
CA GLN A 37 -23.58 0.60 -0.61
C GLN A 37 -22.56 0.64 0.53
N ARG A 38 -22.39 -0.50 1.21
CA ARG A 38 -21.37 -0.63 2.25
C ARG A 38 -19.99 -0.52 1.62
N LEU A 39 -19.14 0.31 2.19
CA LEU A 39 -17.77 0.50 1.72
C LEU A 39 -16.97 -0.80 1.87
N ARG A 40 -16.29 -1.22 0.80
CA ARG A 40 -15.44 -2.42 0.76
C ARG A 40 -13.95 -2.14 0.97
N GLY A 41 -13.58 -0.85 1.07
CA GLY A 41 -12.20 -0.39 1.25
C GLY A 41 -11.39 -1.14 2.32
N PRO A 42 -11.89 -1.33 3.56
CA PRO A 42 -11.10 -1.99 4.60
C PRO A 42 -10.76 -3.45 4.26
N ILE A 43 -11.69 -4.19 3.65
CA ILE A 43 -11.50 -5.58 3.25
C ILE A 43 -10.40 -5.69 2.19
N LEU A 44 -10.40 -4.76 1.22
CA LEU A 44 -9.42 -4.73 0.14
C LEU A 44 -8.04 -4.30 0.64
N ALA A 45 -7.98 -3.35 1.57
CA ALA A 45 -6.72 -2.88 2.15
C ALA A 45 -5.99 -3.98 2.94
N THR A 46 -6.74 -4.91 3.54
CA THR A 46 -6.18 -6.04 4.31
C THR A 46 -5.94 -7.29 3.48
N TRP A 47 -5.98 -7.21 2.15
CA TRP A 47 -5.81 -8.39 1.28
C TRP A 47 -4.48 -9.11 1.50
N TYR A 48 -3.39 -8.34 1.59
CA TYR A 48 -2.10 -8.89 1.99
C TYR A 48 -1.90 -8.72 3.49
N PRO A 49 -1.42 -9.77 4.19
CA PRO A 49 -1.10 -9.66 5.60
C PRO A 49 -0.02 -8.60 5.80
N LYS A 50 -0.21 -7.75 6.81
CA LYS A 50 0.80 -6.77 7.20
C LYS A 50 2.02 -7.52 7.76
N LYS A 51 3.22 -7.02 7.46
CA LYS A 51 4.44 -7.51 8.10
C LYS A 51 4.34 -7.23 9.60
N THR A 52 4.35 -8.29 10.42
CA THR A 52 4.17 -8.19 11.88
C THR A 52 5.48 -7.96 12.59
N VAL A 53 6.46 -8.83 12.35
CA VAL A 53 7.79 -8.79 13.00
C VAL A 53 8.83 -9.07 11.92
N SER A 54 9.85 -8.21 11.85
CA SER A 54 11.03 -8.45 11.03
C SER A 54 12.18 -9.03 11.88
N PHE A 55 13.16 -9.65 11.23
CA PHE A 55 14.34 -10.16 11.93
C PHE A 55 15.13 -9.07 12.66
N ARG A 56 15.11 -7.83 12.13
CA ARG A 56 15.71 -6.67 12.79
C ARG A 56 15.00 -6.30 14.08
N ASP A 57 13.69 -6.45 14.13
CA ASP A 57 12.93 -6.22 15.37
C ASP A 57 13.35 -7.24 16.44
N LEU A 58 13.61 -8.50 16.04
CA LEU A 58 14.16 -9.51 16.95
C LEU A 58 15.57 -9.13 17.43
N GLN A 59 16.49 -8.74 16.53
CA GLN A 59 17.83 -8.28 16.91
C GLN A 59 17.77 -7.17 17.96
N ASN A 60 16.99 -6.12 17.71
CA ASN A 60 16.82 -4.99 18.64
C ASN A 60 16.26 -5.41 20.00
N THR A 61 15.39 -6.44 20.06
CA THR A 61 14.83 -6.91 21.34
C THR A 61 15.82 -7.72 22.17
N TYR A 62 16.78 -8.40 21.53
CA TYR A 62 17.76 -9.27 22.18
C TYR A 62 19.12 -8.59 22.42
N GLU A 63 19.40 -7.47 21.76
CA GLU A 63 20.59 -6.63 21.98
C GLU A 63 20.82 -6.28 23.47
N PRO A 64 19.81 -5.84 24.26
CA PRO A 64 20.01 -5.52 25.68
C PRO A 64 20.39 -6.72 26.55
N LEU A 65 20.07 -7.94 26.09
CA LEU A 65 20.38 -9.19 26.76
C LEU A 65 21.78 -9.73 26.38
N GLY A 66 22.51 -9.02 25.51
CA GLY A 66 23.83 -9.42 25.04
C GLY A 66 23.81 -10.62 24.08
N LEU A 67 22.64 -10.93 23.51
CA LEU A 67 22.43 -12.04 22.58
C LEU A 67 22.56 -11.55 21.14
N THR A 68 23.45 -12.17 20.37
CA THR A 68 23.61 -11.90 18.93
C THR A 68 22.82 -12.91 18.11
N THR A 69 21.92 -12.45 17.25
CA THR A 69 21.15 -13.30 16.33
C THR A 69 21.62 -13.10 14.88
N PHE A 70 21.97 -14.19 14.20
CA PHE A 70 22.45 -14.21 12.81
C PHE A 70 21.29 -14.54 11.84
N ASP A 71 21.22 -13.82 10.72
CA ASP A 71 20.24 -14.06 9.64
C ASP A 71 20.94 -14.81 8.50
N GLU A 72 20.87 -16.13 8.53
CA GLU A 72 21.58 -17.01 7.57
C GLU A 72 21.29 -16.64 6.11
N ALA A 73 20.05 -16.22 5.80
CA ALA A 73 19.67 -15.90 4.43
C ALA A 73 20.28 -14.57 3.94
N GLU A 74 20.46 -13.60 4.84
CA GLU A 74 21.19 -12.37 4.50
C GLU A 74 22.70 -12.62 4.43
N ASP A 75 23.25 -13.45 5.32
CA ASP A 75 24.68 -13.80 5.31
C ASP A 75 25.06 -14.52 4.00
N ASP A 76 24.28 -15.53 3.58
CA ASP A 76 24.43 -16.21 2.28
C ASP A 76 24.38 -15.22 1.09
N ARG A 77 23.47 -14.24 1.18
CA ARG A 77 23.33 -13.20 0.16
C ARG A 77 24.60 -12.34 0.11
N GLU A 78 25.15 -11.97 1.25
CA GLU A 78 26.38 -11.17 1.33
C GLU A 78 27.60 -11.94 0.83
N GLU A 79 27.76 -13.21 1.20
CA GLU A 79 28.80 -14.09 0.71
C GLU A 79 28.74 -14.24 -0.82
N SER A 80 27.54 -14.48 -1.37
CA SER A 80 27.35 -14.58 -2.82
C SER A 80 27.76 -13.30 -3.56
N ILE A 81 27.50 -12.13 -2.96
CA ILE A 81 27.90 -10.82 -3.49
C ILE A 81 29.43 -10.67 -3.44
N GLN A 82 30.07 -11.10 -2.35
CA GLN A 82 31.53 -11.05 -2.21
C GLN A 82 32.21 -11.95 -3.24
N ILE A 83 31.74 -13.19 -3.41
CA ILE A 83 32.24 -14.13 -4.42
C ILE A 83 32.08 -13.56 -5.83
N ALA A 84 30.93 -12.96 -6.15
CA ALA A 84 30.70 -12.33 -7.45
C ALA A 84 31.67 -11.16 -7.71
N LYS A 85 31.95 -10.33 -6.69
CA LYS A 85 32.92 -9.24 -6.78
C LYS A 85 34.34 -9.75 -7.03
N LEU A 86 34.77 -10.80 -6.32
CA LEU A 86 36.09 -11.43 -6.50
C LEU A 86 36.29 -11.94 -7.92
N ARG A 87 35.22 -12.49 -8.54
CA ARG A 87 35.23 -13.00 -9.92
C ARG A 87 35.10 -11.90 -10.99
N GLY A 88 35.05 -10.61 -10.60
CA GLY A 88 34.78 -9.51 -11.52
C GLY A 88 33.37 -9.52 -12.13
N LYS A 89 32.46 -10.33 -11.58
CA LYS A 89 31.04 -10.41 -11.94
C LYS A 89 30.15 -9.61 -10.98
N GLY A 90 30.76 -8.72 -10.20
CA GLY A 90 30.05 -7.82 -9.31
C GLY A 90 29.11 -6.91 -10.09
N ARG A 91 28.00 -6.52 -9.45
CA ARG A 91 27.05 -5.57 -10.03
C ARG A 91 27.78 -4.26 -10.40
N PRO A 92 27.65 -3.76 -11.63
CA PRO A 92 28.25 -2.49 -12.02
C PRO A 92 27.67 -1.33 -11.19
N LYS A 93 28.46 -0.27 -11.03
CA LYS A 93 28.03 0.92 -10.28
C LYS A 93 26.79 1.54 -10.95
N LYS A 94 25.69 1.64 -10.21
CA LYS A 94 24.47 2.30 -10.69
C LYS A 94 24.77 3.77 -11.02
N LYS A 95 24.56 4.17 -12.28
CA LYS A 95 24.68 5.57 -12.69
C LYS A 95 23.60 6.40 -11.97
N ARG A 96 24.02 7.54 -11.40
CA ARG A 96 23.13 8.48 -10.69
C ARG A 96 22.95 9.81 -11.43
N THR A 97 23.69 10.02 -12.51
CA THR A 97 23.67 11.22 -13.37
C THR A 97 23.01 10.92 -14.71
N ALA A 98 22.48 11.96 -15.35
CA ALA A 98 21.96 11.87 -16.72
C ALA A 98 23.09 11.49 -17.69
N ALA A 99 22.75 10.72 -18.72
CA ALA A 99 23.72 10.21 -19.70
C ALA A 99 24.57 11.36 -20.28
N GLY A 100 25.88 11.32 -20.01
CA GLY A 100 26.86 12.31 -20.50
C GLY A 100 27.69 13.01 -19.43
N LYS A 101 27.28 13.00 -18.15
CA LYS A 101 28.06 13.54 -17.01
C LYS A 101 28.57 12.41 -16.11
N ASP A 102 29.38 11.51 -16.66
CA ASP A 102 30.09 10.50 -15.87
C ASP A 102 31.50 11.01 -15.52
N PRO A 103 31.79 11.34 -14.24
CA PRO A 103 33.07 11.94 -13.85
C PRO A 103 34.28 10.99 -13.97
N SER A 104 34.06 9.69 -14.21
CA SER A 104 35.13 8.69 -14.37
C SER A 104 35.76 8.69 -15.76
N CYS A 105 35.17 9.36 -16.76
CA CYS A 105 35.71 9.44 -18.12
C CYS A 105 36.45 10.77 -18.38
N SER A 106 36.11 11.85 -17.66
CA SER A 106 36.65 13.19 -17.93
C SER A 106 38.01 13.48 -17.29
N THR A 107 38.42 12.77 -16.23
CA THR A 107 39.70 13.02 -15.54
C THR A 107 40.91 12.35 -16.20
N ALA A 108 40.71 11.42 -17.13
CA ALA A 108 41.80 10.76 -17.86
C ALA A 108 42.35 11.61 -19.03
N PHE A 109 41.65 12.66 -19.46
CA PHE A 109 42.05 13.50 -20.60
C PHE A 109 42.94 14.70 -20.20
N VAL A 110 43.02 15.05 -18.91
CA VAL A 110 43.68 16.31 -18.46
C VAL A 110 45.14 16.10 -18.00
N LEU A 111 45.60 14.86 -17.83
CA LEU A 111 47.00 14.53 -17.45
C LEU A 111 47.78 13.86 -18.61
N GLY A 112 47.48 14.26 -19.84
CA GLY A 112 48.16 13.82 -21.06
C GLY A 112 48.80 14.99 -21.81
N VAL A 113 49.73 15.67 -21.14
CA VAL A 113 50.85 16.43 -21.72
C VAL A 113 52.07 16.11 -20.87
#